data_AF-A0A351CF67-F1
#
_entry.id   AF-A0A351CF67-F1
#
_cell.length_a   1.000
_cell.length_b   1.000
_cell.length_c   1.000
_cell.angle_alpha   90.00
_cell.angle_beta   90.00
_cell.angle_gamma   90.00
#
_symmetry.space_group_name_H-M   'P 1'
#
loop_
_entity.id
_entity.type
_entity.pdbx_description
1 polymer ?
#
loop_
_entity_poly.entity_id
_entity_poly.type
_entity_poly.pdbx_seq_one_letter_code
_entity_poly.pdbx_strand_id
1 'polypeptide(L)' 'MTDVKKEIRKQLSQHFYIHRLEKARVETSQDGSKKYLFKLSDGKYVESVLIPEKDH' A
#
# COMPACT_ATOMS: atom_id res chain seq x y z
N MET A 1 -7.41 -13.80 -6.77
CA MET A 1 -8.15 -13.89 -8.06
C MET A 1 -8.15 -15.32 -8.58
N THR A 2 -8.53 -16.30 -7.74
CA THR A 2 -8.67 -17.71 -8.13
C THR A 2 -10.03 -18.00 -8.79
N ASP A 3 -10.98 -17.10 -8.57
CA ASP A 3 -12.34 -17.01 -9.13
C ASP A 3 -12.40 -16.34 -10.52
N VAL A 4 -11.30 -15.77 -11.00
CA VAL A 4 -11.20 -15.13 -12.32
C VAL A 4 -10.51 -16.05 -13.33
N LYS A 5 -11.13 -16.26 -14.50
CA LYS A 5 -10.58 -17.07 -15.60
C LYS A 5 -9.17 -16.60 -16.01
N LYS A 6 -8.30 -17.56 -16.36
CA LYS A 6 -6.89 -17.29 -16.73
C LYS A 6 -6.74 -16.24 -17.84
N GLU A 7 -7.57 -16.30 -18.87
CA GLU A 7 -7.53 -15.37 -20.00
C GLU A 7 -7.81 -13.93 -19.56
N ILE A 8 -8.82 -13.74 -18.71
CA ILE A 8 -9.15 -12.42 -18.16
C ILE A 8 -8.01 -11.90 -17.29
N ARG A 9 -7.39 -12.76 -16.47
CA ARG A 9 -6.22 -12.35 -15.65
C ARG A 9 -5.05 -11.88 -16.52
N LYS A 10 -4.82 -12.54 -17.66
CA LYS A 10 -3.77 -12.15 -18.61
C LYS A 10 -4.07 -10.76 -19.18
N GLN A 11 -5.29 -10.54 -19.68
CA GLN A 11 -5.70 -9.23 -20.19
C GLN A 11 -5.57 -8.13 -19.12
N LEU A 12 -6.03 -8.39 -17.90
CA LEU A 12 -5.90 -7.43 -16.80
C LEU A 12 -4.44 -7.08 -16.52
N SER A 13 -3.54 -8.07 -16.47
CA SER A 13 -2.11 -7.81 -16.24
C SER A 13 -1.39 -7.09 -17.38
N GLN A 14 -1.93 -7.13 -18.60
CA GLN A 14 -1.36 -6.45 -19.77
C GLN A 14 -1.77 -4.97 -19.82
N HIS A 15 -2.96 -4.63 -19.33
CA HIS A 15 -3.54 -3.30 -19.49
C HIS A 15 -3.62 -2.50 -18.18
N PHE A 16 -3.55 -3.16 -17.03
CA PHE A 16 -3.75 -2.53 -15.73
C PHE A 16 -2.71 -2.99 -14.72
N TYR A 17 -2.45 -2.13 -13.73
CA TYR A 17 -1.63 -2.46 -12.59
C TYR A 17 -2.24 -1.89 -11.31
N ILE A 18 -2.09 -2.64 -10.23
CA ILE A 18 -2.39 -2.17 -8.87
C ILE A 18 -1.04 -2.04 -8.17
N HIS A 19 -0.48 -0.83 -8.15
CA HIS A 19 0.82 -0.60 -7.55
C HIS A 19 0.71 -0.54 -6.02
N ARG A 20 1.58 -1.27 -5.32
CA ARG A 20 1.73 -1.09 -3.88
C ARG A 20 2.63 0.11 -3.61
N LEU A 21 2.22 1.00 -2.71
CA LEU A 21 3.07 2.10 -2.26
C LEU A 21 4.37 1.56 -1.65
N GLU A 22 5.50 2.13 -2.07
CA GLU A 22 6.80 1.80 -1.53
C GLU A 22 6.97 2.49 -0.17
N LYS A 23 7.22 1.70 0.89
CA LYS A 23 7.50 2.24 2.23
C LYS A 23 8.95 2.70 2.29
N ALA A 24 9.19 3.99 2.06
CA ALA A 24 10.53 4.58 2.16
C ALA A 24 11.02 4.65 3.62
N ARG A 25 10.11 4.87 4.57
CA ARG A 25 10.43 4.91 6.01
C ARG A 25 9.21 4.54 6.85
N VAL A 26 9.46 3.90 7.99
CA VAL A 26 8.44 3.60 9.00
C VAL A 26 9.00 3.98 10.38
N GLU A 27 8.23 4.77 11.12
CA GLU A 27 8.53 5.14 12.50
C GLU A 27 7.41 4.64 13.41
N THR A 28 7.76 4.13 14.59
CA THR A 28 6.79 3.63 15.57
C THR A 28 6.92 4.44 16.86
N SER A 29 5.80 5.00 17.32
CA SER A 29 5.68 5.71 18.59
C SER A 29 5.57 4.73 19.76
N GLN A 30 5.84 5.20 20.99
CA GLN A 30 5.62 4.42 22.21
C GLN A 30 4.14 4.08 22.44
N ASP A 31 3.23 4.92 21.96
CA ASP A 31 1.77 4.68 22.00
C ASP A 31 1.29 3.65 20.95
N GLY A 32 2.19 3.13 20.11
CA GLY A 32 1.90 2.15 19.06
C GLY A 32 1.55 2.75 17.70
N SER A 33 1.39 4.07 17.58
CA SER A 33 1.18 4.76 16.31
C SER A 33 2.32 4.51 15.35
N LYS A 34 2.00 4.31 14.06
CA LYS A 34 2.98 4.08 13.00
C LYS A 34 2.89 5.17 11.95
N LYS A 35 3.96 5.94 11.80
CA LYS A 35 4.10 6.92 10.70
C LYS A 35 4.80 6.26 9.53
N TYR A 36 4.18 6.31 8.36
CA TYR A 36 4.68 5.80 7.10
C TYR A 36 5.03 6.96 6.18
N LEU A 37 6.25 6.94 5.63
CA LEU A 37 6.61 7.73 4.48
C LEU A 37 6.53 6.83 3.25
N PHE A 38 5.63 7.12 2.34
CA PHE A 38 5.47 6.40 1.09
C PHE A 38 6.11 7.15 -0.06
N LYS A 39 6.86 6.45 -0.90
CA LYS A 39 7.33 6.96 -2.18
C LYS A 39 6.31 6.63 -3.26
N LEU A 40 5.93 7.65 -4.01
CA LEU A 40 5.03 7.57 -5.14
C LEU A 40 5.80 7.27 -6.44
N SER A 41 5.07 6.82 -7.46
CA SER A 41 5.64 6.50 -8.77
C SER A 41 6.26 7.71 -9.49
N ASP A 42 5.85 8.92 -9.15
CA ASP A 42 6.42 10.17 -9.66
C ASP A 42 7.66 10.64 -8.87
N GLY A 43 8.14 9.83 -7.93
CA GLY A 43 9.29 10.12 -7.09
C GLY A 43 8.99 11.07 -5.93
N LYS A 44 7.75 11.56 -5.79
CA LYS A 44 7.32 12.35 -4.63
C LYS A 44 7.03 11.45 -3.44
N TYR A 45 6.83 12.08 -2.28
CA TYR A 45 6.53 11.39 -1.04
C TYR A 45 5.23 11.89 -0.42
N VAL A 46 4.53 10.98 0.24
CA VAL A 46 3.35 11.28 1.06
C VAL A 46 3.49 10.59 2.42
N GLU A 47 2.93 11.22 3.45
CA GLU A 47 2.93 10.68 4.80
C GLU A 47 1.54 10.19 5.20
N SER A 48 1.49 9.13 5.99
CA SER A 48 0.28 8.60 6.61
C SER A 48 0.59 8.09 8.01
N VAL A 49 -0.34 8.27 8.94
CA VAL A 49 -0.21 7.77 10.32
C VAL A 49 -1.31 6.77 10.58
N LEU A 50 -0.92 5.54 10.92
CA LEU A 50 -1.82 4.54 11.49
C LEU A 50 -1.82 4.73 13.00
N ILE A 51 -2.97 5.12 13.54
CA ILE A 51 -3.19 5.28 14.98
C ILE A 51 -3.96 4.06 15.46
N PRO A 52 -3.38 3.20 16.33
CA PRO A 52 -4.11 2.09 16.90
C PRO A 52 -5.13 2.60 17.92
N GLU A 53 -6.38 2.17 17.78
CA GLU A 53 -7.40 2.35 18.81
C GLU A 53 -7.59 1.04 19.58
N LYS A 54 -8.02 1.13 20.84
CA LYS A 54 -8.43 -0.04 21.61
C LYS A 54 -9.83 -0.43 21.14
N ASP A 55 -10.02 -1.71 20.82
CA ASP A 55 -11.31 -2.37 20.54
C ASP A 55 -11.89 -2.32 19.10
N HIS A 56 -11.05 -2.15 18.07
CA HIS A 56 -11.41 -2.43 16.66
C HIS A 56 -10.36 -3.28 15.94
#